data_AF-A0A0G4HX52-F1
#
_entry.id   AF-A0A0G4HX52-F1
#
_cell.length_a   1.000
_cell.length_b   1.000
_cell.length_c   1.000
_cell.angle_alpha   90.00
_cell.angle_beta   90.00
_cell.angle_gamma   90.00
#
_symmetry.space_group_name_H-M   'P 1'
#
loop_
_entity.id
_entity.type
_entity.pdbx_description
1 polymer ?
#
loop_
_entity_poly.entity_id
_entity_poly.type
_entity_poly.pdbx_seq_one_letter_code
_entity_poly.pdbx_strand_id
1 'polypeptide(L)'
;MFLRVHAGLLFIFACGVSLCGAFVQIGSLTCQRLGRRQGFACQLAAEKVEALKLGDVAKMVSEKMEISSAQARRFMDCYSEVISDSVKEGKKVPVPNLGSFSKSHRNERTARNPRTGEMLKIPSKDVPVFKPSKMFKQFVNGEE
;
A
#
# COMPACT_ATOMS: atom_id res chain seq x y z
N MET A 1 -22.09 -48.59 -29.68
CA MET A 1 -23.46 -49.12 -29.82
C MET A 1 -23.92 -49.53 -28.43
N PHE A 2 -24.95 -48.83 -27.92
CA PHE A 2 -25.82 -49.21 -26.79
C PHE A 2 -25.18 -49.32 -25.38
N LEU A 3 -25.78 -48.86 -24.28
CA LEU A 3 -26.92 -47.98 -23.98
C LEU A 3 -27.03 -47.93 -22.44
N ARG A 4 -27.69 -46.89 -21.91
CA ARG A 4 -28.42 -46.84 -20.61
C ARG A 4 -27.57 -46.76 -19.33
N VAL A 5 -27.66 -45.73 -18.47
CA VAL A 5 -28.77 -44.84 -18.03
C VAL A 5 -30.00 -45.60 -17.52
N HIS A 6 -30.04 -45.78 -16.19
CA HIS A 6 -31.17 -46.05 -15.29
C HIS A 6 -30.60 -45.88 -13.86
N ALA A 7 -31.23 -45.38 -12.81
CA ALA A 7 -32.48 -44.69 -12.52
C ALA A 7 -32.24 -44.11 -11.11
N GLY A 8 -32.53 -42.85 -10.81
CA GLY A 8 -33.82 -42.47 -10.25
C GLY A 8 -33.67 -42.11 -8.76
N LEU A 9 -33.91 -40.85 -8.40
CA LEU A 9 -35.06 -40.50 -7.59
C LEU A 9 -35.24 -38.98 -7.55
N LEU A 10 -36.47 -38.58 -7.85
CA LEU A 10 -37.04 -37.25 -7.67
C LEU A 10 -36.78 -36.74 -6.25
N PHE A 11 -36.34 -35.48 -6.14
CA PHE A 11 -36.96 -34.54 -5.20
C PHE A 11 -37.01 -33.16 -5.84
N ILE A 12 -38.21 -32.83 -6.29
CA ILE A 12 -38.64 -31.51 -6.71
C ILE A 12 -38.72 -30.65 -5.44
N PHE A 13 -37.94 -29.59 -5.35
CA PHE A 13 -38.38 -28.40 -4.62
C PHE A 13 -37.91 -27.16 -5.37
N ALA A 14 -38.90 -26.49 -5.94
CA ALA A 14 -38.79 -25.29 -6.74
C ALA A 14 -38.63 -24.05 -5.84
N CYS A 15 -37.66 -23.19 -6.17
CA CYS A 15 -37.75 -21.74 -6.09
C CYS A 15 -36.52 -21.21 -6.86
N GLY A 16 -36.60 -20.99 -8.18
CA GLY A 16 -37.42 -19.95 -8.78
C GLY A 16 -36.53 -18.73 -9.08
N VAL A 17 -35.48 -18.95 -9.88
CA VAL A 17 -34.67 -17.86 -10.45
C VAL A 17 -35.33 -17.42 -11.76
N SER A 18 -35.31 -16.11 -11.98
CA SER A 18 -35.36 -15.40 -13.27
C SER A 18 -36.67 -14.70 -13.59
N LEU A 19 -36.57 -13.37 -13.65
CA LEU A 19 -37.20 -12.39 -14.54
C LEU A 19 -36.86 -11.01 -13.93
N CYS A 20 -35.72 -10.39 -14.24
CA CYS A 20 -35.45 -9.65 -15.48
C CYS A 20 -36.62 -8.75 -15.92
N GLY A 21 -36.48 -7.45 -15.67
CA GLY A 21 -37.12 -6.39 -16.46
C GLY A 21 -38.44 -5.81 -15.91
N ALA A 22 -38.38 -4.92 -14.92
CA ALA A 22 -39.35 -3.82 -14.80
C ALA A 22 -38.82 -2.68 -13.92
N PHE A 23 -38.52 -1.59 -14.61
CA PHE A 23 -38.40 -0.20 -14.20
C PHE A 23 -39.42 0.24 -13.12
N VAL A 24 -38.96 0.72 -11.95
CA VAL A 24 -39.63 1.79 -11.19
C VAL A 24 -38.58 2.72 -10.60
N GLN A 25 -38.63 3.95 -11.11
CA GLN A 25 -37.87 5.11 -10.68
C GLN A 25 -38.75 5.94 -9.73
N ILE A 26 -38.44 5.98 -8.44
CA ILE A 26 -38.85 7.05 -7.50
C ILE A 26 -37.64 7.18 -6.57
N GLY A 27 -36.80 8.19 -6.70
CA GLY A 27 -37.16 9.58 -6.46
C GLY A 27 -36.46 9.98 -5.17
N SER A 28 -35.62 11.01 -5.27
CA SER A 28 -34.91 11.66 -4.18
C SER A 28 -35.77 11.81 -2.92
N LEU A 29 -35.17 11.60 -1.75
CA LEU A 29 -35.25 12.46 -0.56
C LEU A 29 -34.41 11.84 0.58
N THR A 30 -33.21 12.39 0.73
CA THR A 30 -32.67 12.86 2.02
C THR A 30 -33.13 12.17 3.32
N CYS A 31 -32.19 11.43 3.91
CA CYS A 31 -31.65 11.61 5.27
C CYS A 31 -32.64 11.86 6.44
N GLN A 32 -32.86 10.84 7.29
CA GLN A 32 -32.90 11.04 8.74
C GLN A 32 -32.55 9.78 9.55
N ARG A 33 -31.29 9.74 10.00
CA ARG A 33 -30.93 9.50 11.40
C ARG A 33 -31.49 8.21 12.04
N LEU A 34 -30.98 7.06 11.63
CA LEU A 34 -31.02 5.86 12.46
C LEU A 34 -29.84 5.87 13.44
N GLY A 35 -30.09 6.44 14.62
CA GLY A 35 -29.26 6.20 15.78
C GLY A 35 -29.35 4.74 16.19
N ARG A 36 -28.30 3.97 15.92
CA ARG A 36 -28.02 2.76 16.68
C ARG A 36 -26.51 2.49 16.69
N ARG A 37 -25.98 2.59 17.91
CA ARG A 37 -24.66 2.16 18.33
C ARG A 37 -24.48 0.65 18.08
N GLN A 38 -24.20 0.27 16.84
CA GLN A 38 -23.47 -0.96 16.58
C GLN A 38 -22.14 -0.53 16.02
N GLY A 39 -21.16 -0.46 16.91
CA GLY A 39 -19.77 -0.52 16.51
C GLY A 39 -19.63 -1.76 15.66
N PHE A 40 -19.52 -1.57 14.35
CA PHE A 40 -18.66 -2.42 13.56
C PHE A 40 -17.32 -2.34 14.26
N ALA A 41 -17.05 -3.34 15.10
CA ALA A 41 -15.70 -3.74 15.42
C ALA A 41 -15.10 -4.21 14.09
N CYS A 42 -14.73 -3.24 13.25
CA CYS A 42 -13.65 -3.39 12.33
C CYS A 42 -12.44 -3.54 13.24
N GLN A 43 -12.24 -4.76 13.74
CA GLN A 43 -10.97 -5.21 14.27
C GLN A 43 -10.02 -5.22 13.08
N LEU A 44 -9.65 -4.02 12.63
CA LEU A 44 -8.39 -3.79 11.98
C LEU A 44 -7.38 -4.19 13.03
N ALA A 45 -6.86 -5.40 12.86
CA ALA A 45 -5.64 -5.83 13.50
C ALA A 45 -4.62 -4.72 13.26
N ALA A 46 -4.40 -3.91 14.29
CA ALA A 46 -3.23 -3.08 14.36
C ALA A 46 -2.08 -4.06 14.55
N GLU A 47 -1.58 -4.60 13.44
CA GLU A 47 -0.35 -5.36 13.43
C GLU A 47 0.72 -4.43 14.00
N LYS A 48 1.31 -4.89 15.08
CA LYS A 48 2.30 -4.16 15.88
C LYS A 48 3.48 -3.87 14.96
N VAL A 49 3.59 -2.64 14.46
CA VAL A 49 4.78 -2.20 13.73
C VAL A 49 5.91 -2.12 14.74
N GLU A 50 6.62 -3.23 14.93
CA GLU A 50 7.83 -3.24 15.74
C GLU A 50 8.88 -2.38 15.02
N ALA A 51 9.16 -1.22 15.62
CA ALA A 51 10.14 -0.28 15.09
C ALA A 51 11.54 -0.90 15.20
N LEU A 52 11.99 -1.51 14.11
CA LEU A 52 13.34 -2.05 14.00
C LEU A 52 14.35 -0.89 14.06
N LYS A 53 15.30 -0.98 14.99
CA LYS A 53 16.40 -0.01 15.07
C LYS A 53 17.47 -0.39 14.05
N LEU A 54 18.31 0.59 13.68
CA LEU A 54 19.45 0.34 12.78
C LEU A 54 20.35 -0.81 13.29
N GLY A 55 20.51 -0.94 14.61
CA GLY A 55 21.27 -2.02 15.22
C GLY A 55 20.65 -3.42 15.00
N ASP A 56 19.33 -3.52 14.94
CA ASP A 56 18.64 -4.78 14.69
C ASP A 56 18.74 -5.18 13.21
N VAL A 57 18.63 -4.19 12.30
CA VAL A 57 18.89 -4.39 10.87
C VAL A 57 20.34 -4.82 10.61
N ALA A 58 21.31 -4.20 11.29
CA ALA A 58 22.72 -4.57 11.15
C ALA A 58 22.99 -6.01 11.60
N LYS A 59 22.29 -6.52 12.62
CA LYS A 59 22.38 -7.93 13.03
C LYS A 59 21.83 -8.87 11.96
N MET A 60 20.64 -8.57 11.42
CA MET A 60 20.07 -9.38 10.33
C MET A 60 20.96 -9.42 9.09
N VAL A 61 21.63 -8.31 8.77
CA VAL A 61 22.60 -8.26 7.66
C VAL A 61 23.86 -9.07 8.00
N SER A 62 24.35 -8.95 9.23
CA SER A 62 25.50 -9.71 9.74
C SER A 62 25.26 -11.23 9.67
N GLU A 63 24.06 -11.70 10.02
CA GLU A 63 23.68 -13.12 9.93
C GLU A 63 23.61 -13.61 8.48
N LYS A 64 23.07 -12.80 7.56
CA LYS A 64 22.94 -13.18 6.14
C LYS A 64 24.25 -13.16 5.37
N MET A 65 25.15 -12.26 5.75
CA MET A 65 26.43 -12.03 5.05
C MET A 65 27.63 -12.63 5.78
N GLU A 66 27.42 -13.22 6.96
CA GLU A 66 28.46 -13.77 7.85
C GLU A 66 29.60 -12.78 8.17
N ILE A 67 29.28 -11.48 8.22
CA ILE A 67 30.23 -10.40 8.54
C ILE A 67 30.10 -9.96 9.99
N SER A 68 31.13 -9.28 10.52
CA SER A 68 31.03 -8.68 11.85
C SER A 68 29.93 -7.61 11.93
N SER A 69 29.26 -7.52 13.08
CA SER A 69 28.21 -6.51 13.32
C SER A 69 28.71 -5.07 13.15
N ALA A 70 29.98 -4.81 13.45
CA ALA A 70 30.62 -3.52 13.24
C ALA A 70 30.79 -3.18 11.74
N GLN A 71 31.17 -4.16 10.91
CA GLN A 71 31.25 -3.98 9.46
C GLN A 71 29.87 -3.81 8.84
N ALA A 72 28.87 -4.58 9.29
CA ALA A 72 27.49 -4.43 8.83
C ALA A 72 26.95 -3.02 9.10
N ARG A 73 27.23 -2.46 10.28
CA ARG A 73 26.81 -1.09 10.61
C ARG A 73 27.50 -0.05 9.71
N ARG A 74 28.82 -0.13 9.54
CA ARG A 74 29.57 0.76 8.64
C ARG A 74 29.05 0.68 7.21
N PHE A 75 28.76 -0.52 6.73
CA PHE A 75 28.18 -0.72 5.40
C PHE A 75 26.84 0.00 5.25
N MET A 76 25.94 -0.12 6.24
CA MET A 76 24.64 0.55 6.19
C MET A 76 24.78 2.08 6.22
N ASP A 77 25.69 2.60 7.03
CA ASP A 77 25.96 4.04 7.10
C ASP A 77 26.48 4.55 5.73
N CYS A 78 27.53 3.93 5.19
CA CYS A 78 28.07 4.28 3.86
C CYS A 78 27.05 4.10 2.73
N TYR A 79 26.23 3.05 2.77
CA TYR A 79 25.17 2.83 1.78
C TYR A 79 24.15 3.97 1.78
N SER A 80 23.75 4.44 2.96
CA SER A 80 22.81 5.56 3.09
C SER A 80 23.39 6.89 2.60
N GLU A 81 24.68 7.12 2.81
CA GLU A 81 25.41 8.30 2.34
C GLU A 81 25.49 8.31 0.81
N VAL A 82 25.95 7.21 0.20
CA VAL A 82 26.09 7.09 -1.26
C VAL A 82 24.76 7.31 -1.99
N ILE A 83 23.65 6.79 -1.46
CA ILE A 83 22.32 7.04 -2.04
C ILE A 83 21.95 8.50 -1.92
N SER A 84 22.18 9.10 -0.75
CA SER A 84 21.85 10.50 -0.49
C SER A 84 22.61 11.44 -1.42
N ASP A 85 23.91 11.20 -1.62
CA ASP A 85 24.75 11.97 -2.53
C ASP A 85 24.31 11.79 -3.99
N SER A 86 24.05 10.55 -4.41
CA SER A 86 23.58 10.26 -5.77
C SER A 86 22.24 10.95 -6.08
N VAL A 87 21.31 10.98 -5.11
CA VAL A 87 20.01 11.65 -5.27
C VAL A 87 20.16 13.17 -5.27
N LYS A 88 21.11 13.72 -4.49
CA LYS A 88 21.43 15.15 -4.49
C LYS A 88 21.93 15.63 -5.85
N GLU A 89 22.75 14.82 -6.51
CA GLU A 89 23.22 15.03 -7.89
C GLU A 89 22.11 14.91 -8.94
N GLY A 90 20.92 14.42 -8.57
CA GLY A 90 19.79 14.21 -9.48
C GLY A 90 19.87 12.90 -10.28
N LYS A 91 20.82 12.02 -9.94
CA LYS A 91 20.91 10.70 -10.55
C LYS A 91 19.77 9.81 -10.03
N LYS A 92 19.23 8.97 -10.92
CA LYS A 92 18.27 7.94 -10.54
C LYS A 92 19.05 6.72 -10.06
N VAL A 93 18.85 6.31 -8.81
CA VAL A 93 19.50 5.14 -8.23
C VAL A 93 18.49 3.98 -8.19
N PRO A 94 18.58 3.01 -9.12
CA PRO A 94 17.80 1.77 -9.02
C PRO A 94 18.43 0.88 -7.95
N VAL A 95 17.63 0.47 -6.96
CA VAL A 95 18.00 -0.56 -5.98
C VAL A 95 17.20 -1.82 -6.32
N PRO A 96 17.87 -2.91 -6.74
CA PRO A 96 17.19 -4.12 -7.15
C PRO A 96 16.29 -4.64 -6.03
N ASN A 97 15.14 -5.22 -6.39
CA ASN A 97 14.13 -5.78 -5.50
C ASN A 97 13.41 -4.79 -4.57
N LEU A 98 14.00 -3.63 -4.26
CA LEU A 98 13.37 -2.57 -3.44
C LEU A 98 12.64 -1.54 -4.30
N GLY A 99 13.33 -0.88 -5.24
CA GLY A 99 12.73 0.22 -5.98
C GLY A 99 13.74 1.15 -6.64
N SER A 100 13.34 2.40 -6.88
CA SER A 100 14.24 3.43 -7.40
C SER A 100 14.10 4.73 -6.63
N PHE A 101 15.25 5.32 -6.29
CA PHE A 101 15.33 6.65 -5.73
C PHE A 101 15.53 7.67 -6.85
N SER A 102 14.76 8.75 -6.81
CA SER A 102 14.82 9.81 -7.80
C SER A 102 14.57 11.16 -7.16
N LYS A 103 15.14 12.21 -7.74
CA LYS A 103 14.87 13.60 -7.37
C LYS A 103 13.66 14.09 -8.16
N SER A 104 12.65 14.65 -7.49
CA SER A 104 11.48 15.25 -8.13
C SER A 104 11.40 16.73 -7.82
N HIS A 105 11.35 17.55 -8.86
CA HIS A 105 11.16 18.99 -8.71
C HIS A 105 9.69 19.30 -8.41
N ARG A 106 9.46 20.07 -7.34
CA ARG A 106 8.14 20.64 -7.02
C ARG A 106 8.16 22.13 -7.32
N ASN A 107 7.31 22.54 -8.26
CA ASN A 107 7.16 23.94 -8.64
C ASN A 107 6.63 24.81 -7.49
N GLU A 108 6.93 26.10 -7.57
CA GLU A 108 6.38 27.10 -6.65
C GLU A 108 4.85 27.10 -6.72
N ARG A 109 4.21 27.15 -5.56
CA ARG A 109 2.75 27.25 -5.46
C ARG A 109 2.33 28.07 -4.26
N THR A 110 1.21 28.75 -4.39
CA THR A 110 0.54 29.43 -3.30
C THR A 110 -0.27 28.43 -2.48
N ALA A 111 0.00 28.35 -1.18
CA ALA A 111 -0.79 27.57 -0.23
C ALA A 111 -1.41 28.50 0.81
N ARG A 112 -2.60 28.14 1.27
CA ARG A 112 -3.30 28.88 2.33
C ARG A 112 -2.92 28.28 3.68
N ASN A 113 -2.59 29.11 4.66
CA ASN A 113 -2.36 28.63 6.01
C ASN A 113 -3.69 28.09 6.59
N PRO A 114 -3.78 26.81 7.01
CA PRO A 114 -5.01 26.24 7.56
C PRO A 114 -5.53 26.98 8.81
N ARG A 115 -4.66 27.68 9.55
CA ARG A 115 -5.02 28.34 10.81
C ARG A 115 -5.38 29.83 10.66
N THR A 116 -4.72 30.55 9.74
CA THR A 116 -4.88 32.02 9.61
C THR A 116 -5.52 32.46 8.29
N GLY A 117 -5.59 31.57 7.29
CA GLY A 117 -6.19 31.88 6.00
C GLY A 117 -5.36 32.80 5.09
N GLU A 118 -4.18 33.23 5.54
CA GLU A 118 -3.25 34.03 4.75
C GLU A 118 -2.63 33.21 3.61
N MET A 119 -2.31 33.89 2.49
CA MET A 119 -1.68 33.26 1.33
C MET A 119 -0.16 33.25 1.50
N LEU A 120 0.43 32.04 1.57
CA LEU A 120 1.87 31.82 1.66
C LEU A 120 2.38 31.25 0.34
N LYS A 121 3.44 31.86 -0.22
CA LYS A 121 4.17 31.29 -1.35
C LYS A 121 5.13 30.23 -0.84
N ILE A 122 4.98 28.98 -1.29
CA ILE A 122 5.92 27.90 -1.01
C ILE A 122 6.92 27.88 -2.16
N PRO A 123 8.21 28.17 -1.91
CA PRO A 123 9.23 28.21 -2.97
C PRO A 123 9.40 26.84 -3.64
N SER A 124 9.97 26.84 -4.84
CA SER A 124 10.30 25.59 -5.52
C SER A 124 11.31 24.79 -4.69
N LYS A 125 11.05 23.48 -4.57
CA LYS A 125 11.89 22.58 -3.77
C LYS A 125 12.03 21.26 -4.48
N ASP A 126 13.22 20.70 -4.38
CA ASP A 126 13.48 19.34 -4.81
C ASP A 126 13.17 18.37 -3.67
N VAL A 127 12.41 17.33 -3.98
CA VAL A 127 11.99 16.32 -3.00
C VAL A 127 12.51 14.95 -3.46
N PRO A 128 13.14 14.17 -2.58
CA PRO A 128 13.48 12.79 -2.89
C PRO A 128 12.20 11.95 -2.97
N VAL A 129 12.06 11.18 -4.03
CA VAL A 129 10.93 10.28 -4.25
C VAL A 129 11.45 8.85 -4.38
N PHE A 130 10.98 7.99 -3.48
CA PHE A 130 11.18 6.54 -3.58
C PHE A 130 10.00 5.91 -4.32
N LYS A 131 10.29 5.24 -5.43
CA LYS A 131 9.31 4.46 -6.20
C LYS A 131 9.57 2.98 -5.93
N PRO A 132 8.74 2.29 -5.12
CA PRO A 132 8.91 0.87 -4.86
C PRO A 132 8.72 0.05 -6.13
N SER A 133 9.51 -1.02 -6.25
CA SER A 133 9.43 -1.97 -7.37
C SER A 133 8.12 -2.75 -7.33
N LYS A 134 7.72 -3.35 -8.46
CA LYS A 134 6.54 -4.24 -8.51
C LYS A 134 6.72 -5.42 -7.55
N MET A 135 7.91 -6.03 -7.57
CA MET A 135 8.30 -7.14 -6.70
C MET A 135 8.14 -6.80 -5.22
N PHE A 136 8.57 -5.60 -4.80
CA PHE A 136 8.45 -5.18 -3.40
C PHE A 136 7.00 -5.03 -2.97
N LYS A 137 6.14 -4.45 -3.83
CA LYS A 137 4.70 -4.32 -3.54
C LYS A 137 4.02 -5.68 -3.43
N GLN A 138 4.36 -6.59 -4.34
CA GLN A 138 3.84 -7.96 -4.36
C GLN A 138 4.23 -8.72 -3.09
N PHE A 139 5.50 -8.64 -2.68
CA PHE A 139 6.00 -9.25 -1.46
C PHE A 139 5.28 -8.73 -0.20
N VAL A 140 4.97 -7.42 -0.13
CA VAL A 140 4.26 -6.81 1.01
C VAL A 140 2.77 -7.17 1.01
N ASN A 141 2.15 -7.31 -0.17
CA ASN A 141 0.74 -7.67 -0.29
C ASN A 141 0.48 -9.19 -0.24
N GLY A 142 1.53 -10.02 -0.21
CA GLY A 142 1.41 -11.48 -0.26
C GLY A 142 0.93 -12.03 -1.60
N GLU A 143 1.13 -11.27 -2.68
CA GLU A 143 0.81 -11.69 -4.05
C GLU A 143 2.07 -12.31 -4.66
N GLU A 144 2.24 -13.63 -4.58
CA GLU A 144 3.31 -14.37 -5.28
C GLU A 144 3.15 -14.32 -6.81
#